data_AF-A0A2S9GH48-F1
#
_entry.id   AF-A0A2S9GH48-F1
#
_cell.length_a   1.000
_cell.length_b   1.000
_cell.length_c   1.000
_cell.angle_alpha   90.00
_cell.angle_beta   90.00
_cell.angle_gamma   90.00
#
_symmetry.space_group_name_H-M   'P 1'
#
loop_
_entity.id
_entity.type
_entity.pdbx_description
1 polymer ?
#
loop_
_entity_poly.entity_id
_entity_poly.type
_entity_poly.pdbx_seq_one_letter_code
_entity_poly.pdbx_strand_id
1 'polypeptide(L)'
;TASPVPPVSEAARAAGLVDVRSVVPDAVIDLRYATADNFVGIELYPAGARCMVHESLAPGLAAAANLLRPGGERLVFWDCYRPHA
;
A
#
# COMPACT_ATOMS: atom_id res chain seq x y z
N THR A 1 -1.64 9.27 -18.60
CA THR A 1 -1.02 9.70 -17.32
C THR A 1 -1.93 9.25 -16.19
N ALA A 2 -1.39 8.58 -15.17
CA ALA A 2 -2.21 8.19 -14.03
C ALA A 2 -2.65 9.45 -13.26
N SER A 3 -3.91 9.52 -12.83
CA SER A 3 -4.38 10.59 -11.96
C SER A 3 -3.53 10.64 -10.68
N PRO A 4 -3.27 11.83 -10.12
CA PRO A 4 -2.46 11.96 -8.91
C PRO A 4 -3.11 11.18 -7.75
N VAL A 5 -2.28 10.49 -6.97
CA VAL A 5 -2.72 9.75 -5.78
C VAL A 5 -3.29 10.75 -4.77
N PRO A 6 -4.55 10.62 -4.34
CA PRO A 6 -5.12 11.52 -3.35
C PRO A 6 -4.28 11.53 -2.06
N PRO A 7 -4.16 12.66 -1.35
CA PRO A 7 -3.45 12.70 -0.08
C PRO A 7 -4.13 11.75 0.94
N VAL A 8 -3.35 11.23 1.89
CA VAL A 8 -3.89 10.54 3.08
C VAL A 8 -4.44 11.58 4.07
N SER A 9 -5.15 11.13 5.11
CA SER A 9 -5.67 12.02 6.15
C SER A 9 -4.53 12.70 6.93
N GLU A 10 -4.84 13.81 7.61
CA GLU A 10 -3.87 14.51 8.46
C GLU A 10 -3.31 13.60 9.56
N ALA A 11 -4.18 12.83 10.21
CA ALA A 11 -3.77 11.89 11.25
C ALA A 11 -2.83 10.81 10.72
N ALA A 12 -3.09 10.26 9.53
CA ALA A 12 -2.21 9.29 8.89
C ALA A 12 -0.84 9.92 8.57
N ARG A 13 -0.84 11.14 8.01
CA ARG A 13 0.40 11.87 7.72
C ARG A 13 1.20 12.18 8.98
N ALA A 14 0.54 12.62 10.06
CA ALA A 14 1.17 12.88 11.35
C ALA A 14 1.78 11.60 11.97
N ALA A 15 1.24 10.43 11.64
CA ALA A 15 1.80 9.12 11.99
C ALA A 15 2.88 8.62 11.01
N GLY A 16 3.34 9.46 10.08
CA GLY A 16 4.36 9.10 9.09
C GLY A 16 3.86 8.13 8.01
N LEU A 17 2.56 8.03 7.79
CA LEU A 17 1.98 7.13 6.79
C LEU A 17 1.79 7.83 5.44
N VAL A 18 2.09 7.12 4.36
CA VAL A 18 1.88 7.54 2.97
C VAL A 18 1.17 6.45 2.18
N ASP A 19 0.42 6.82 1.14
CA ASP A 19 -0.12 5.84 0.19
C ASP A 19 1.02 5.22 -0.62
N VAL A 20 1.06 3.88 -0.72
CA VAL A 20 2.15 3.16 -1.40
C VAL A 20 2.34 3.61 -2.85
N ARG A 21 1.28 4.05 -3.54
CA ARG A 21 1.36 4.49 -4.94
C ARG A 21 2.05 5.84 -5.12
N SER A 22 2.26 6.61 -4.05
CA SER A 22 3.12 7.79 -4.12
C SER A 22 4.61 7.43 -4.22
N VAL A 23 4.98 6.21 -3.78
CA VAL A 23 6.34 5.68 -3.78
C VAL A 23 6.58 4.72 -4.95
N VAL A 24 5.63 3.81 -5.19
CA VAL A 24 5.65 2.80 -6.24
C VAL A 24 4.39 3.02 -7.11
N PRO A 25 4.44 3.91 -8.12
CA PRO A 25 3.25 4.32 -8.88
C PRO A 25 2.50 3.19 -9.57
N ASP A 26 3.21 2.10 -9.82
CA ASP A 26 2.76 0.89 -10.48
C ASP A 26 2.50 -0.28 -9.51
N ALA A 27 2.42 -0.02 -8.21
CA ALA A 27 2.07 -1.01 -7.20
C ALA A 27 0.71 -1.65 -7.50
N VAL A 28 0.70 -2.98 -7.53
CA VAL A 28 -0.53 -3.77 -7.57
C VAL A 28 -1.02 -3.88 -6.12
N ILE A 29 -2.21 -3.35 -5.86
CA ILE A 29 -2.81 -3.37 -4.52
C ILE A 29 -3.84 -4.49 -4.49
N ASP A 30 -3.62 -5.45 -3.60
CA ASP A 30 -4.46 -6.64 -3.43
C ASP A 30 -4.60 -6.94 -1.94
N LEU A 31 -5.15 -5.96 -1.19
CA LEU A 31 -5.28 -6.00 0.27
C LEU A 31 -6.16 -7.17 0.72
N ARG A 32 -5.55 -8.34 1.00
CA ARG A 32 -6.27 -9.59 1.28
C ARG A 32 -7.16 -9.48 2.51
N TYR A 33 -6.70 -8.75 3.52
CA TYR A 33 -7.46 -8.48 4.73
C TYR A 33 -8.61 -7.46 4.56
N ALA A 34 -8.73 -6.81 3.40
CA ALA A 34 -9.88 -5.96 3.05
C ALA A 34 -11.05 -6.73 2.41
N THR A 35 -10.92 -8.04 2.26
CA THR A 35 -11.99 -8.93 1.76
C THR A 35 -12.04 -10.20 2.61
N ALA A 36 -13.05 -11.06 2.40
CA ALA A 36 -13.07 -12.39 3.00
C ALA A 36 -12.07 -13.39 2.35
N ASP A 37 -11.38 -13.00 1.27
CA ASP A 37 -10.36 -13.82 0.58
C ASP A 37 -9.01 -13.77 1.33
N ASN A 38 -9.04 -14.24 2.56
CA ASN A 38 -7.89 -14.43 3.43
C ASN A 38 -8.15 -15.64 4.35
N PHE A 39 -7.11 -16.12 5.04
CA PHE A 39 -7.20 -17.36 5.82
C PHE A 39 -8.19 -17.31 7.01
N VAL A 40 -8.62 -16.13 7.45
CA VAL A 40 -9.63 -15.96 8.52
C VAL A 40 -11.05 -16.06 7.97
N GLY A 41 -11.26 -15.83 6.67
CA GLY A 41 -12.57 -15.92 6.01
C GLY A 41 -13.50 -14.74 6.28
N ILE A 42 -13.02 -13.67 6.90
CA ILE A 42 -13.77 -12.42 7.15
C ILE A 42 -12.89 -11.20 6.84
N GLU A 43 -13.52 -10.06 6.59
CA GLU A 43 -12.85 -8.77 6.44
C GLU A 43 -12.24 -8.32 7.78
N LEU A 44 -10.95 -7.96 7.76
CA LEU A 44 -10.23 -7.48 8.94
C LEU A 44 -9.86 -5.99 8.84
N TYR A 45 -9.86 -5.43 7.63
CA TYR A 45 -9.65 -4.00 7.41
C TYR A 45 -10.98 -3.25 7.46
N PRO A 46 -10.98 -1.97 7.85
CA PRO A 46 -12.13 -1.10 7.65
C PRO A 46 -12.49 -0.97 6.16
N ALA A 47 -13.78 -0.75 5.89
CA ALA A 47 -14.26 -0.48 4.54
C ALA A 47 -13.52 0.71 3.90
N GLY A 48 -13.09 0.57 2.65
CA GLY A 48 -12.36 1.61 1.92
C GLY A 48 -10.91 1.80 2.36
N ALA A 49 -10.33 0.86 3.12
CA ALA A 49 -8.93 0.92 3.50
C ALA A 49 -7.99 1.07 2.29
N ARG A 50 -7.00 1.94 2.45
CA ARG A 50 -5.95 2.22 1.46
C ARG A 50 -4.68 1.50 1.85
N CYS A 51 -3.86 1.12 0.87
CA CYS A 51 -2.52 0.61 1.17
C CYS A 51 -1.61 1.76 1.59
N MET A 52 -1.52 1.99 2.90
CA MET A 52 -0.62 2.97 3.48
C MET A 52 0.60 2.27 4.09
N VAL A 53 1.77 2.86 3.96
CA VAL A 53 3.04 2.37 4.52
C VAL A 53 3.73 3.51 5.28
N HIS A 54 4.60 3.18 6.24
CA HIS A 54 5.41 4.22 6.89
C HIS A 54 6.42 4.80 5.88
N GLU A 55 6.62 6.11 5.91
CA GLU A 55 7.47 6.84 4.96
C GLU A 55 8.93 6.36 4.93
N SER A 56 9.42 5.81 6.03
CA SER A 56 10.77 5.22 6.11
C SER A 56 10.97 4.03 5.16
N LEU A 57 9.89 3.38 4.70
CA LEU A 57 9.96 2.29 3.72
C LEU A 57 10.17 2.80 2.29
N ALA A 58 9.98 4.10 2.04
CA ALA A 58 9.94 4.64 0.68
C ALA A 58 11.22 4.37 -0.14
N PRO A 59 12.44 4.58 0.38
CA PRO A 59 13.67 4.30 -0.38
C PRO A 59 13.81 2.83 -0.75
N GLY A 60 13.48 1.92 0.18
CA GLY A 60 13.58 0.48 -0.03
C GLY A 60 12.56 -0.03 -1.06
N LEU A 61 11.31 0.43 -0.97
CA LEU A 61 10.26 0.07 -1.93
C LEU A 61 10.56 0.58 -3.33
N ALA A 62 11.06 1.82 -3.45
CA ALA A 62 11.48 2.36 -4.74
C ALA A 62 12.64 1.58 -5.35
N ALA A 63 13.65 1.22 -4.54
CA ALA A 63 14.78 0.40 -4.99
C ALA A 63 14.33 -1.00 -5.45
N ALA A 64 13.48 -1.68 -4.68
CA ALA A 64 12.96 -2.99 -5.03
C ALA A 64 12.14 -2.95 -6.34
N ALA A 65 11.24 -1.96 -6.48
CA ALA A 65 10.46 -1.79 -7.69
C ALA A 65 11.37 -1.52 -8.91
N ASN A 66 12.40 -0.67 -8.78
CA ASN A 66 13.35 -0.40 -9.84
C ASN A 66 14.15 -1.63 -10.27
N LEU A 67 14.53 -2.49 -9.31
CA LEU A 67 15.27 -3.70 -9.60
C LEU A 67 14.44 -4.73 -10.38
N LEU A 68 13.14 -4.80 -10.11
CA LEU A 68 12.22 -5.77 -10.71
C LEU A 68 11.67 -5.32 -12.07
N ARG A 69 11.43 -4.02 -12.28
CA ARG A 69 10.82 -3.53 -13.53
C ARG A 69 11.50 -4.01 -14.84
N PRO A 70 12.83 -4.14 -14.95
CA PRO A 70 13.47 -4.64 -16.17
C PRO A 70 13.09 -6.07 -16.57
N GLY A 71 12.73 -6.93 -15.62
CA GLY A 71 12.23 -8.29 -15.91
C GLY A 71 10.72 -8.33 -16.19
N GLY A 72 10.04 -7.19 -16.11
CA GLY A 72 8.59 -7.09 -16.31
C GLY A 72 7.78 -7.35 -15.04
N GLU A 73 8.43 -7.57 -13.89
CA GLU A 73 7.75 -7.82 -12.63
C GLU A 73 7.28 -6.53 -11.94
N ARG A 74 6.28 -6.69 -11.06
CA ARG A 74 5.70 -5.61 -10.25
C ARG A 74 5.57 -6.08 -8.82
N LEU A 75 5.63 -5.13 -7.88
CA LEU A 75 5.35 -5.39 -6.48
C LEU A 75 3.84 -5.49 -6.25
N VAL A 76 3.42 -6.59 -5.63
CA VAL A 76 2.05 -6.81 -5.16
C VAL A 76 2.01 -6.59 -3.65
N PHE A 77 1.11 -5.75 -3.19
CA PHE A 77 0.93 -5.43 -1.78
C PHE A 77 -0.33 -6.11 -1.26
N TRP A 78 -0.14 -7.20 -0.52
CA TRP A 78 -1.21 -7.99 0.10
C TRP A 78 -1.65 -7.48 1.47
N ASP A 79 -0.75 -6.80 2.17
CA ASP A 79 -0.96 -6.24 3.50
C ASP A 79 -0.16 -4.93 3.62
N CYS A 80 -0.74 -3.94 4.30
CA CYS A 80 -0.16 -2.62 4.50
C CYS A 80 -0.46 -2.18 5.95
N TYR A 81 -0.59 -0.87 6.21
CA TYR A 81 -0.95 -0.39 7.54
C TYR A 81 -2.28 -0.96 8.01
N ARG A 82 -2.25 -1.55 9.20
CA ARG A 82 -3.41 -2.05 9.94
C ARG A 82 -3.73 -1.06 11.05
N PRO A 83 -4.87 -0.34 10.99
CA PRO A 83 -5.30 0.49 12.10
C PRO A 83 -5.45 -0.36 13.35
N HIS A 84 -4.90 0.13 14.47
CA HIS A 84 -5.27 -0.39 15.78
C HIS A 84 -6.67 0.13 16.08
N ALA A 85 -7.61 -0.79 16.33
CA ALA A 85 -8.97 -0.47 16.75
C ALA A 85 -8.96 0.30 18.08
#